data_AF-A0A6P3ZH32-F1
#
_entry.id   AF-A0A6P3ZH32-F1
#
_cell.length_a   1.000
_cell.length_b   1.000
_cell.length_c   1.000
_cell.angle_alpha   90.00
_cell.angle_beta   90.00
_cell.angle_gamma   90.00
#
_symmetry.space_group_name_H-M   'P 1'
#
loop_
_entity.id
_entity.type
_entity.pdbx_description
1 polymer ?
#
loop_
_entity_poly.entity_id
_entity_poly.type
_entity_poly.pdbx_seq_one_letter_code
_entity_poly.pdbx_strand_id
1 'polypeptide(L)'
;FLVLSHLPNFNSISGVSLAAAVMSMSYSTIAWGASVDKGVQKDVEYSYKAQSAAGTVFDFFGALGNVVFAYAGHNVVLEIQATIPSTPEKPSKGPMWKGVVVAYIIVALCYFPLALIGYWIFGNKVEDNILISLEKPAWLIAMANMFVVIHVIGGYQIFAMPVFDMIESVVVKKLKFPPSAALRFIIRNVYVVSCL
;
A
#
# COMPACT_ATOMS: atom_id res chain seq x y z
N PHE A 1 0.27 14.91 6.41
CA PHE A 1 1.59 14.54 5.88
C PHE A 1 2.75 15.32 6.52
N LEU A 2 2.70 16.66 6.60
CA LEU A 2 3.78 17.49 7.16
C LEU A 2 4.10 17.23 8.64
N VAL A 3 3.09 17.06 9.51
CA VAL A 3 3.34 16.79 10.94
C VAL A 3 3.96 15.39 11.15
N LEU A 4 3.53 14.42 10.35
CA LEU A 4 3.97 13.03 10.47
C LEU A 4 5.41 12.81 9.93
N SER A 5 5.83 13.59 8.92
CA SER A 5 7.19 13.49 8.36
C SER A 5 8.30 13.86 9.35
N HIS A 6 7.96 14.48 10.49
CA HIS A 6 8.92 14.81 11.55
C HIS A 6 9.11 13.69 12.59
N LEU A 7 8.46 12.53 12.45
CA LEU A 7 8.70 11.40 13.36
C LEU A 7 10.16 10.90 13.26
N PRO A 8 10.80 10.54 14.39
CA PRO A 8 12.25 10.39 14.47
C PRO A 8 12.80 9.05 13.96
N ASN A 9 12.04 7.94 13.99
CA ASN A 9 12.51 6.62 13.55
C ASN A 9 11.38 5.60 13.26
N PHE A 10 11.70 4.49 12.57
CA PHE A 10 10.78 3.38 12.28
C PHE A 10 10.16 2.73 13.54
N ASN A 11 10.90 2.67 14.65
CA ASN A 11 10.39 2.11 15.92
C ASN A 11 9.23 2.94 16.48
N SER A 12 9.28 4.27 16.34
CA SER A 12 8.19 5.19 16.66
C SER A 12 7.02 5.10 15.69
N ILE A 13 7.25 4.54 14.49
CA ILE A 13 6.24 4.36 13.43
C ILE A 13 5.60 2.97 13.50
N SER A 14 6.15 2.03 14.28
CA SER A 14 5.62 0.66 14.41
C SER A 14 4.13 0.61 14.78
N GLY A 15 3.68 1.46 15.70
CA GLY A 15 2.27 1.60 16.06
C GLY A 15 1.40 2.16 14.93
N VAL A 16 1.93 3.13 14.18
CA VAL A 16 1.26 3.70 12.98
C VAL A 16 1.18 2.66 11.87
N SER A 17 2.23 1.87 11.68
CA SER A 17 2.30 0.77 10.71
C SER A 17 1.30 -0.33 11.06
N LEU A 18 1.22 -0.73 12.33
CA LEU A 18 0.23 -1.71 12.80
C LEU A 18 -1.19 -1.19 12.59
N ALA A 19 -1.47 0.06 12.97
CA ALA A 19 -2.78 0.67 12.74
C ALA A 19 -3.12 0.70 11.25
N ALA A 20 -2.19 1.11 10.38
CA ALA A 20 -2.39 1.13 8.93
C ALA A 20 -2.64 -0.27 8.35
N ALA A 21 -1.96 -1.30 8.86
CA ALA A 21 -2.18 -2.69 8.46
C ALA A 21 -3.57 -3.20 8.90
N VAL A 22 -3.99 -2.92 10.13
CA VAL A 22 -5.32 -3.26 10.63
C VAL A 22 -6.41 -2.56 9.83
N MET A 23 -6.24 -1.28 9.50
CA MET A 23 -7.18 -0.55 8.65
C MET A 23 -7.24 -1.15 7.25
N SER A 24 -6.10 -1.60 6.71
CA SER A 24 -6.02 -2.29 5.41
C SER A 24 -6.86 -3.56 5.36
N MET A 25 -6.63 -4.44 6.34
CA MET A 25 -7.40 -5.66 6.49
C MET A 25 -8.88 -5.36 6.68
N SER A 26 -9.21 -4.35 7.49
CA SER A 26 -10.59 -3.99 7.79
C SER A 26 -11.35 -3.51 6.54
N TYR A 27 -10.79 -2.57 5.76
CA TYR A 27 -11.48 -2.11 4.56
C TYR A 27 -11.55 -3.18 3.46
N SER A 28 -10.52 -4.04 3.35
CA SER A 28 -10.54 -5.17 2.42
C SER A 28 -11.65 -6.16 2.78
N THR A 29 -11.75 -6.53 4.08
CA THR A 29 -12.82 -7.39 4.59
C THR A 29 -14.20 -6.80 4.39
N ILE A 30 -14.38 -5.49 4.63
CA ILE A 30 -15.64 -4.81 4.33
C ILE A 30 -15.95 -4.88 2.84
N ALA A 31 -14.98 -4.61 1.98
CA ALA A 31 -15.19 -4.56 0.54
C ALA A 31 -15.63 -5.90 -0.03
N TRP A 32 -14.91 -7.00 0.25
CA TRP A 32 -15.31 -8.31 -0.26
C TRP A 32 -16.54 -8.86 0.48
N GLY A 33 -16.67 -8.62 1.79
CA GLY A 33 -17.82 -9.06 2.58
C GLY A 33 -19.13 -8.40 2.14
N ALA A 34 -19.11 -7.08 1.92
CA ALA A 34 -20.26 -6.36 1.38
C ALA A 34 -20.56 -6.74 -0.07
N SER A 35 -19.54 -7.12 -0.86
CA SER A 35 -19.76 -7.65 -2.21
C SER A 35 -20.50 -8.99 -2.18
N VAL A 36 -20.14 -9.89 -1.25
CA VAL A 36 -20.87 -11.16 -1.04
C VAL A 36 -22.32 -10.88 -0.67
N ASP A 37 -22.56 -9.97 0.28
CA ASP A 37 -23.90 -9.61 0.74
C ASP A 37 -24.77 -9.00 -0.38
N LYS A 38 -24.16 -8.16 -1.25
CA LYS A 38 -24.87 -7.57 -2.40
C LYS A 38 -25.32 -8.63 -3.40
N GLY A 39 -24.64 -9.78 -3.46
CA GLY A 39 -24.95 -10.89 -4.35
C GLY A 39 -24.66 -10.58 -5.82
N VAL A 40 -24.64 -11.62 -6.67
CA VAL A 40 -24.36 -11.47 -8.10
C VAL A 40 -25.36 -10.50 -8.74
N GLN A 41 -24.85 -9.48 -9.42
CA GLN A 41 -25.69 -8.43 -10.01
C GLN A 41 -26.50 -8.97 -11.20
N LYS A 42 -27.66 -8.35 -11.45
CA LYS A 42 -28.46 -8.64 -12.64
C LYS A 42 -27.68 -8.21 -13.89
N ASP A 43 -27.71 -9.07 -14.91
CA ASP A 43 -27.01 -8.84 -16.19
C ASP A 43 -25.50 -8.64 -16.00
N VAL A 44 -24.87 -9.54 -15.24
CA VAL A 44 -23.42 -9.61 -15.08
C VAL A 44 -22.79 -10.24 -16.33
N GLU A 45 -21.75 -9.59 -16.85
CA GLU A 45 -21.00 -10.06 -18.01
C GLU A 45 -19.56 -10.39 -17.62
N TYR A 46 -19.06 -11.53 -18.10
CA TYR A 46 -17.69 -12.01 -17.87
C TYR A 46 -16.88 -12.14 -19.17
N SER A 47 -17.41 -11.64 -20.28
CA SER A 47 -16.70 -11.58 -21.56
C SER A 47 -15.57 -10.56 -21.51
N TYR A 48 -14.67 -10.58 -22.49
CA TYR A 48 -13.64 -9.54 -22.60
C TYR A 48 -14.29 -8.16 -22.73
N LYS A 49 -13.80 -7.19 -21.94
CA LYS A 49 -14.25 -5.79 -22.03
C LYS A 49 -13.91 -5.18 -23.40
N ALA A 50 -12.69 -5.42 -23.88
CA ALA A 50 -12.26 -4.98 -25.19
C ALA A 50 -12.93 -5.76 -26.33
N GLN A 51 -13.40 -5.01 -27.34
CA GLN A 51 -14.03 -5.57 -28.55
C GLN A 51 -13.00 -5.97 -29.63
N SER A 52 -11.70 -5.70 -29.42
CA SER A 52 -10.62 -5.99 -30.37
C SER A 52 -9.51 -6.81 -29.71
N ALA A 53 -8.84 -7.65 -30.51
CA ALA A 53 -7.72 -8.47 -30.02
C ALA A 53 -6.58 -7.60 -29.45
N ALA A 54 -6.28 -6.47 -30.09
CA ALA A 54 -5.28 -5.53 -29.60
C ALA A 54 -5.68 -4.94 -28.24
N GLY A 55 -6.94 -4.52 -28.08
CA GLY A 55 -7.46 -4.02 -26.81
C GLY A 55 -7.34 -5.05 -25.69
N THR A 56 -7.72 -6.31 -25.95
CA THR A 56 -7.58 -7.40 -24.97
C THR A 56 -6.13 -7.60 -24.53
N VAL A 57 -5.17 -7.49 -25.46
CA VAL A 57 -3.74 -7.60 -25.14
C VAL A 57 -3.29 -6.42 -24.26
N PHE A 58 -3.71 -5.19 -24.58
CA PHE A 58 -3.39 -4.02 -23.75
C PHE A 58 -4.01 -4.12 -22.35
N ASP A 59 -5.27 -4.54 -22.24
CA ASP A 59 -5.94 -4.78 -20.95
C ASP A 59 -5.20 -5.82 -20.12
N PHE A 60 -4.74 -6.91 -20.74
CA PHE A 60 -3.95 -7.94 -20.08
C PHE A 60 -2.62 -7.40 -19.53
N PHE A 61 -1.86 -6.65 -20.33
CA PHE A 61 -0.62 -6.03 -19.86
C PHE A 61 -0.86 -4.97 -18.79
N GLY A 62 -1.95 -4.20 -18.90
CA GLY A 62 -2.38 -3.27 -17.86
C GLY A 62 -2.68 -3.98 -16.54
N ALA A 63 -3.42 -5.09 -16.59
CA ALA A 63 -3.71 -5.92 -15.42
C ALA A 63 -2.43 -6.50 -14.79
N LEU A 64 -1.49 -7.00 -15.61
CA LEU A 64 -0.18 -7.44 -15.11
C LEU A 64 0.59 -6.30 -14.45
N GLY A 65 0.59 -5.10 -15.04
CA GLY A 65 1.19 -3.90 -14.46
C GLY A 65 0.59 -3.56 -13.10
N ASN A 66 -0.74 -3.61 -12.97
CA ASN A 66 -1.45 -3.38 -11.71
C ASN A 66 -1.05 -4.40 -10.64
N VAL A 67 -0.93 -5.69 -11.01
CA VAL A 67 -0.48 -6.74 -10.08
C VAL A 67 0.95 -6.45 -9.61
N VAL A 68 1.88 -6.17 -10.53
CA VAL A 68 3.28 -5.87 -10.17
C VAL A 68 3.36 -4.65 -9.26
N PHE A 69 2.62 -3.59 -9.56
CA PHE A 69 2.57 -2.38 -8.74
C PHE A 69 2.02 -2.66 -7.34
N ALA A 70 1.00 -3.52 -7.22
CA ALA A 70 0.41 -3.88 -5.94
C ALA A 70 1.38 -4.62 -4.99
N TYR A 71 2.48 -5.18 -5.51
CA TYR A 71 3.54 -5.85 -4.74
C TYR A 71 4.86 -5.04 -4.67
N ALA A 72 4.79 -3.70 -4.65
CA ALA A 72 5.97 -2.82 -4.62
C ALA A 72 6.68 -2.67 -3.25
N GLY A 73 6.58 -3.66 -2.35
CA GLY A 73 7.16 -3.59 -1.00
C GLY A 73 8.70 -3.70 -0.92
N HIS A 74 9.38 -4.02 -2.02
CA HIS A 74 10.83 -4.28 -2.05
C HIS A 74 11.68 -3.08 -1.62
N ASN A 75 11.21 -1.85 -1.86
CA ASN A 75 11.95 -0.62 -1.56
C ASN A 75 12.20 -0.38 -0.06
N VAL A 76 11.41 -1.00 0.81
CA VAL A 76 11.51 -0.82 2.27
C VAL A 76 12.12 -2.04 2.97
N VAL A 77 12.38 -3.13 2.25
CA VAL A 77 12.86 -4.40 2.83
C VAL A 77 14.19 -4.22 3.56
N LEU A 78 15.17 -3.56 2.95
CA LEU A 78 16.49 -3.38 3.55
C LEU A 78 16.44 -2.48 4.79
N GLU A 79 15.59 -1.46 4.76
CA GLU A 79 15.40 -0.55 5.89
C GLU A 79 14.76 -1.25 7.08
N ILE A 80 13.71 -2.06 6.85
CA ILE A 80 13.11 -2.90 7.89
C ILE A 80 14.14 -3.89 8.43
N GLN A 81 14.90 -4.55 7.56
CA GLN A 81 15.91 -5.52 7.98
C GLN A 81 17.00 -4.88 8.84
N ALA A 82 17.38 -3.63 8.58
CA ALA A 82 18.37 -2.90 9.37
C ALA A 82 17.92 -2.62 10.81
N THR A 83 16.61 -2.64 11.09
CA THR A 83 16.05 -2.48 12.45
C THR A 83 16.06 -3.77 13.27
N ILE A 84 16.25 -4.93 12.64
CA ILE A 84 16.24 -6.23 13.31
C ILE A 84 17.63 -6.48 13.91
N PRO A 85 17.75 -6.81 15.22
CA PRO A 85 19.02 -7.15 15.84
C PRO A 85 19.72 -8.27 15.07
N SER A 86 20.99 -8.06 14.73
CA SER A 86 21.80 -9.01 13.98
C SER A 86 23.15 -9.21 14.67
N THR A 87 23.56 -10.47 14.85
CA THR A 87 24.91 -10.85 15.27
C THR A 87 25.54 -11.79 14.23
N PRO A 88 26.88 -11.98 14.22
CA PRO A 88 27.51 -12.94 13.30
C PRO A 88 26.93 -14.36 13.41
N GLU A 89 26.49 -14.76 14.61
CA GLU A 89 25.87 -16.06 14.89
C GLU A 89 24.37 -16.11 14.57
N LYS A 90 23.70 -14.95 14.56
CA LYS A 90 22.25 -14.80 14.34
C LYS A 90 21.98 -13.69 13.32
N PRO A 91 22.07 -13.99 12.01
CA PRO A 91 21.86 -12.99 10.97
C PRO A 91 20.38 -12.56 10.88
N SER A 92 20.14 -11.26 10.70
CA SER A 92 18.78 -10.67 10.56
C SER A 92 17.98 -11.20 9.36
N LYS A 93 18.66 -11.81 8.36
CA LYS A 93 18.02 -12.42 7.18
C LYS A 93 16.97 -13.47 7.56
N GLY A 94 17.20 -14.27 8.60
CA GLY A 94 16.28 -15.33 9.02
C GLY A 94 14.94 -14.78 9.50
N PRO A 95 14.92 -13.92 10.54
CA PRO A 95 13.72 -13.22 10.98
C PRO A 95 13.06 -12.39 9.87
N MET A 96 13.85 -11.69 9.05
CA MET A 96 13.34 -10.89 7.94
C MET A 96 12.56 -11.75 6.93
N TRP A 97 13.10 -12.90 6.53
CA TRP A 97 12.42 -13.82 5.62
C TRP A 97 11.07 -14.28 6.16
N LYS A 98 11.01 -14.66 7.44
CA LYS A 98 9.74 -15.05 8.08
C LYS A 98 8.72 -13.90 8.05
N GLY A 99 9.17 -12.68 8.35
CA GLY A 99 8.33 -11.48 8.29
C GLY A 99 7.77 -11.24 6.88
N VAL A 100 8.61 -11.32 5.86
CA VAL A 100 8.21 -11.18 4.45
C VAL A 100 7.19 -12.24 4.05
N VAL A 101 7.43 -13.51 4.38
CA VAL A 101 6.49 -14.60 4.07
C VAL A 101 5.11 -14.33 4.68
N VAL A 102 5.05 -13.99 5.97
CA VAL A 102 3.78 -13.66 6.64
C VAL A 102 3.10 -12.45 6.00
N ALA A 103 3.86 -11.39 5.69
CA ALA A 103 3.32 -10.20 5.04
C ALA A 103 2.69 -10.53 3.68
N TYR A 104 3.35 -11.33 2.84
CA TYR A 104 2.81 -11.72 1.53
C TYR A 104 1.58 -12.63 1.65
N ILE A 105 1.50 -13.49 2.67
CA ILE A 105 0.29 -14.26 2.97
C ILE A 105 -0.88 -13.33 3.31
N ILE A 106 -0.65 -12.34 4.18
CA ILE A 106 -1.71 -11.36 4.54
C ILE A 106 -2.15 -10.55 3.32
N VAL A 107 -1.22 -10.09 2.48
CA VAL A 107 -1.52 -9.39 1.24
C VAL A 107 -2.37 -10.27 0.31
N ALA A 108 -1.99 -11.53 0.14
CA ALA A 108 -2.77 -12.48 -0.65
C ALA A 108 -4.19 -12.65 -0.10
N LEU A 109 -4.36 -12.77 1.22
CA LEU A 109 -5.67 -12.86 1.87
C LEU A 109 -6.51 -11.59 1.72
N CYS A 110 -5.89 -10.43 1.51
CA CYS A 110 -6.63 -9.19 1.24
C CYS A 110 -6.98 -9.04 -0.25
N TYR A 111 -6.08 -9.41 -1.16
CA TYR A 111 -6.24 -9.16 -2.60
C TYR A 111 -7.03 -10.25 -3.32
N PHE A 112 -6.80 -11.54 -3.02
CA PHE A 112 -7.46 -12.62 -3.76
C PHE A 112 -8.98 -12.64 -3.52
N PRO A 113 -9.49 -12.60 -2.28
CA PRO A 113 -10.93 -12.53 -2.06
C PRO A 113 -11.54 -11.29 -2.72
N LEU A 114 -10.88 -10.13 -2.60
CA LEU A 114 -11.34 -8.89 -3.21
C LEU A 114 -11.48 -8.99 -4.73
N ALA A 115 -10.44 -9.51 -5.41
CA ALA A 115 -10.43 -9.63 -6.86
C ALA A 115 -11.40 -10.71 -7.36
N LEU A 116 -11.38 -11.90 -6.74
CA LEU A 116 -12.20 -13.04 -7.16
C LEU A 116 -13.68 -12.79 -6.88
N ILE A 117 -14.03 -12.39 -5.65
CA ILE A 117 -15.42 -12.12 -5.28
C ILE A 117 -15.92 -10.87 -5.98
N GLY A 118 -15.12 -9.80 -6.02
CA GLY A 118 -15.51 -8.57 -6.70
C GLY A 118 -15.84 -8.81 -8.17
N TYR A 119 -14.96 -9.51 -8.89
CA TYR A 119 -15.23 -9.86 -10.28
C TYR A 119 -16.40 -10.83 -10.42
N TRP A 120 -16.53 -11.83 -9.55
CA TRP A 120 -17.67 -12.76 -9.58
C TRP A 120 -19.03 -12.09 -9.29
N ILE A 121 -19.05 -10.99 -8.54
CA ILE A 121 -20.29 -10.31 -8.19
C ILE A 121 -20.67 -9.25 -9.24
N PHE A 122 -19.68 -8.48 -9.72
CA PHE A 122 -19.90 -7.31 -10.57
C PHE A 122 -19.52 -7.52 -12.05
N GLY A 123 -18.72 -8.54 -12.36
CA GLY A 123 -18.22 -8.82 -13.70
C GLY A 123 -17.54 -7.60 -14.33
N ASN A 124 -17.86 -7.33 -15.59
CA ASN A 124 -17.33 -6.20 -16.34
C ASN A 124 -17.74 -4.82 -15.79
N LYS A 125 -18.77 -4.75 -14.95
CA LYS A 125 -19.24 -3.51 -14.30
C LYS A 125 -18.49 -3.19 -13.01
N VAL A 126 -17.50 -4.00 -12.62
CA VAL A 126 -16.64 -3.68 -11.47
C VAL A 126 -15.87 -2.39 -11.77
N GLU A 127 -16.00 -1.42 -10.86
CA GLU A 127 -15.20 -0.20 -10.85
C GLU A 127 -13.78 -0.46 -10.32
N ASP A 128 -12.82 0.38 -10.71
CA ASP A 128 -11.44 0.30 -10.23
C ASP A 128 -11.35 0.39 -8.70
N ASN A 129 -12.24 1.20 -8.10
CA ASN A 129 -12.50 1.17 -6.67
C ASN A 129 -13.81 0.43 -6.39
N ILE A 130 -13.68 -0.83 -5.97
CA ILE A 130 -14.81 -1.71 -5.65
C ILE A 130 -15.78 -1.15 -4.60
N LEU A 131 -15.34 -0.22 -3.73
CA LEU A 131 -16.24 0.44 -2.77
C LEU A 131 -17.30 1.30 -3.47
N ILE A 132 -17.01 1.79 -4.68
CA ILE A 132 -17.95 2.52 -5.52
C ILE A 132 -18.99 1.54 -6.09
N SER A 133 -18.57 0.36 -6.52
CA SER A 133 -19.45 -0.72 -7.01
C SER A 133 -20.51 -1.17 -5.98
N LEU A 134 -20.25 -0.97 -4.69
CA LEU A 134 -21.20 -1.30 -3.62
C LEU A 134 -22.45 -0.39 -3.64
N GLU A 135 -22.33 0.89 -3.99
CA GLU A 135 -23.38 1.93 -4.02
C GLU A 135 -24.11 2.21 -2.69
N LYS A 136 -24.43 1.19 -1.89
CA LYS A 136 -25.15 1.25 -0.60
C LYS A 136 -24.66 0.15 0.36
N PRO A 137 -24.84 0.33 1.69
CA PRO A 137 -25.28 1.56 2.34
C PRO A 137 -24.13 2.59 2.46
N ALA A 138 -24.44 3.87 2.34
CA ALA A 138 -23.45 4.95 2.27
C ALA A 138 -22.54 5.04 3.52
N TRP A 139 -23.05 4.72 4.71
CA TRP A 139 -22.26 4.76 5.95
C TRP A 139 -21.12 3.73 5.93
N LEU A 140 -21.36 2.54 5.37
CA LEU A 140 -20.38 1.46 5.29
C LEU A 140 -19.25 1.85 4.32
N ILE A 141 -19.63 2.42 3.17
CA ILE A 141 -18.70 2.94 2.17
C ILE A 141 -17.87 4.09 2.75
N ALA A 142 -18.50 5.00 3.51
CA ALA A 142 -17.80 6.11 4.16
C ALA A 142 -16.78 5.60 5.20
N MET A 143 -17.16 4.62 6.02
CA MET A 143 -16.27 3.98 6.99
C MET A 143 -15.09 3.28 6.30
N ALA A 144 -15.35 2.49 5.24
CA ALA A 144 -14.29 1.84 4.47
C ALA A 144 -13.33 2.85 3.84
N ASN A 145 -13.85 3.94 3.28
CA ASN A 145 -13.01 5.03 2.75
C ASN A 145 -12.18 5.71 3.85
N MET A 146 -12.71 5.88 5.06
CA MET A 146 -11.95 6.41 6.19
C MET A 146 -10.77 5.49 6.55
N PHE A 147 -10.99 4.17 6.54
CA PHE A 147 -9.93 3.18 6.76
C PHE A 147 -8.88 3.21 5.64
N VAL A 148 -9.29 3.35 4.38
CA VAL A 148 -8.37 3.55 3.25
C VAL A 148 -7.51 4.80 3.48
N VAL A 149 -8.10 5.92 3.90
CA VAL A 149 -7.35 7.16 4.19
C VAL A 149 -6.30 6.92 5.30
N ILE A 150 -6.67 6.28 6.41
CA ILE A 150 -5.72 6.00 7.50
C ILE A 150 -4.61 5.08 7.01
N HIS A 151 -4.95 4.03 6.26
CA HIS A 151 -3.99 3.10 5.67
C HIS A 151 -3.00 3.82 4.75
N VAL A 152 -3.48 4.66 3.83
CA VAL A 152 -2.64 5.41 2.88
C VAL A 152 -1.74 6.41 3.61
N ILE A 153 -2.24 7.10 4.64
CA ILE A 153 -1.43 8.01 5.46
C ILE A 153 -0.29 7.26 6.14
N GLY A 154 -0.57 6.10 6.74
CA GLY A 154 0.46 5.26 7.36
C GLY A 154 1.46 4.71 6.36
N GLY A 155 0.97 4.23 5.20
CA GLY A 155 1.81 3.74 4.10
C GLY A 155 2.77 4.82 3.58
N TYR A 156 2.28 6.03 3.34
CA TYR A 156 3.10 7.16 2.92
C TYR A 156 4.28 7.39 3.88
N GLN A 157 4.05 7.33 5.20
CA GLN A 157 5.13 7.52 6.18
C GLN A 157 6.20 6.44 6.07
N ILE A 158 5.79 5.18 5.90
CA ILE A 158 6.72 4.04 5.76
C ILE A 158 7.57 4.17 4.48
N PHE A 159 6.96 4.58 3.36
CA PHE A 159 7.67 4.72 2.09
C PHE A 159 8.49 6.01 1.97
N ALA A 160 8.09 7.10 2.64
CA ALA A 160 8.80 8.37 2.59
C ALA A 160 10.12 8.34 3.40
N MET A 161 10.19 7.56 4.49
CA MET A 161 11.38 7.50 5.35
C MET A 161 12.68 7.12 4.62
N PRO A 162 12.74 6.01 3.84
CA PRO A 162 13.95 5.68 3.08
C PRO A 162 14.33 6.76 2.06
N VAL A 163 13.33 7.43 1.48
CA VAL A 163 13.57 8.51 0.51
C VAL A 163 14.17 9.73 1.21
N PHE A 164 13.64 10.10 2.38
CA PHE A 164 14.23 11.17 3.21
C PHE A 164 15.68 10.85 3.58
N ASP A 165 15.95 9.62 4.03
CA ASP A 165 17.29 9.21 4.46
C ASP A 165 18.27 9.15 3.28
N MET A 166 17.80 8.75 2.09
CA MET A 166 18.58 8.80 0.85
C MET A 166 18.94 10.24 0.46
N ILE A 167 17.97 11.16 0.44
CA ILE A 167 18.21 12.56 0.08
C ILE A 167 19.14 13.22 1.10
N GLU A 168 18.89 13.04 2.40
CA GLU A 168 19.74 13.57 3.48
C GLU A 168 21.17 13.04 3.36
N SER A 169 21.33 11.73 3.08
CA SER A 169 22.64 11.12 2.85
C SER A 169 23.37 11.71 1.65
N VAL A 170 22.69 11.96 0.53
CA VAL A 170 23.30 12.58 -0.66
C VAL A 170 23.72 14.02 -0.36
N VAL A 171 22.86 14.81 0.29
CA VAL A 171 23.13 16.22 0.58
C VAL A 171 24.30 16.37 1.57
N VAL A 172 24.35 15.54 2.61
CA VAL A 172 25.44 15.60 3.60
C VAL A 172 26.73 14.99 3.07
N LYS A 173 26.69 13.79 2.47
CA LYS A 173 27.91 13.06 2.09
C LYS A 173 28.48 13.49 0.73
N LYS A 174 27.63 13.75 -0.27
CA LYS A 174 28.08 14.13 -1.62
C LYS A 174 28.17 15.64 -1.80
N LEU A 175 27.16 16.39 -1.36
CA LEU A 175 27.13 17.85 -1.49
C LEU A 175 27.80 18.59 -0.33
N LYS A 176 28.29 17.86 0.68
CA LYS A 176 29.07 18.37 1.82
C LYS A 176 28.37 19.45 2.65
N PHE A 177 27.04 19.47 2.68
CA PHE A 177 26.29 20.34 3.58
C PHE A 177 26.44 19.88 5.04
N PRO A 178 26.50 20.80 6.02
CA PRO A 178 26.53 20.42 7.42
C PRO A 178 25.19 19.79 7.83
N PRO A 179 25.21 18.63 8.52
CA PRO A 179 23.98 18.04 9.05
C PRO A 179 23.38 19.00 10.09
N SER A 180 22.17 19.47 9.84
CA SER A 180 21.46 20.40 10.74
C SER A 180 19.97 20.09 10.78
N ALA A 181 19.31 20.45 11.89
CA ALA A 181 17.87 20.31 12.04
C ALA A 181 17.10 21.13 10.98
N ALA A 182 17.62 22.30 10.60
CA ALA A 182 17.06 23.12 9.54
C ALA A 182 17.15 22.42 8.16
N LEU A 183 18.29 21.79 7.86
CA LEU A 183 18.45 21.03 6.62
C LEU A 183 17.46 19.86 6.54
N ARG A 184 17.32 19.09 7.62
CA ARG A 184 16.35 18.01 7.71
C ARG A 184 14.92 18.52 7.57
N PHE A 185 14.60 19.65 8.20
CA PHE A 185 13.29 20.29 8.09
C PHE A 185 12.99 20.70 6.63
N ILE A 186 13.93 21.37 5.96
CA ILE A 186 13.76 21.82 4.57
C ILE A 186 13.59 20.62 3.63
N ILE A 187 14.48 19.62 3.70
CA ILE A 187 14.42 18.44 2.82
C ILE A 187 13.09 17.71 2.94
N ARG A 188 12.63 17.46 4.17
CA ARG A 188 11.39 16.73 4.42
C ARG A 188 10.16 17.52 3.98
N ASN A 189 10.11 18.83 4.20
CA ASN A 189 9.00 19.68 3.78
C ASN A 189 8.96 19.87 2.26
N VAL A 190 10.11 20.11 1.62
CA VAL A 190 10.21 20.23 0.15
C VAL A 190 9.73 18.94 -0.51
N TYR A 191 10.18 17.77 -0.06
CA TYR A 191 9.72 16.50 -0.63
C TYR A 191 8.22 16.30 -0.44
N VAL A 192 7.68 16.56 0.76
CA VAL A 192 6.23 16.44 1.00
C VAL A 192 5.43 17.36 0.09
N VAL A 193 5.84 18.61 -0.10
CA VAL A 193 5.20 19.56 -1.01
C VAL A 193 5.36 19.17 -2.49
N SER A 194 6.48 18.57 -2.86
CA SER A 194 6.74 18.16 -4.25
C SER A 194 5.95 16.91 -4.66
N CYS A 195 5.58 16.08 -3.69
CA CYS A 195 4.85 14.83 -3.90
C CYS A 195 3.34 14.95 -3.60
N LEU A 196 2.87 16.11 -3.13
CA LEU A 196 1.46 16.47 -2.98
C LEU A 196 0.93 17.07 -4.28
#